data_AF-A0A2E9TD11-F1
#
_entry.id   AF-A0A2E9TD11-F1
#
_cell.length_a   1.000
_cell.length_b   1.000
_cell.length_c   1.000
_cell.angle_alpha   90.00
_cell.angle_beta   90.00
_cell.angle_gamma   90.00
#
_symmetry.space_group_name_H-M   'P 1'
#
loop_
_entity.id
_entity.type
_entity.pdbx_description
1 polymer ?
#
loop_
_entity_poly.entity_id
_entity_poly.type
_entity_poly.pdbx_seq_one_letter_code
_entity_poly.pdbx_strand_id
1 'polypeptide(L)'
;MGLYPGRIGLENNIREYEPDRGLPPSASTVAKLLPTNGYAAGSFGKWHLVFGPEHCPGARGFDEFFGFLHFSIEYFSHRSMNGDPAPYENTELVEENGYIIDRAVSFRLSKRMPISRFSLTPPITLRWRLTGARTVVRKNVWER
;
A
#
# COMPACT_ATOMS: atom_id res chain seq x y z
N MET A 1 7.87 -0.90 17.33
CA MET A 1 8.12 -0.47 15.93
C MET A 1 9.60 -0.13 15.79
N GLY A 2 10.22 -0.34 14.63
CA GLY A 2 11.62 0.01 14.40
C GLY A 2 12.62 -0.86 15.20
N LEU A 3 12.27 -2.13 15.43
CA LEU A 3 13.13 -3.07 16.14
C LEU A 3 14.23 -3.59 15.23
N TYR A 4 15.41 -3.89 15.80
CA TYR A 4 16.44 -4.64 15.10
C TYR A 4 15.91 -6.00 14.63
N PRO A 5 16.26 -6.46 13.42
CA PRO A 5 15.74 -7.74 12.89
C PRO A 5 16.04 -8.94 13.80
N GLY A 6 17.20 -8.97 14.45
CA GLY A 6 17.55 -10.03 15.40
C GLY A 6 16.72 -10.05 16.69
N ARG A 7 15.96 -8.99 17.02
CA ARG A 7 15.02 -9.00 18.15
C ARG A 7 13.70 -9.70 17.83
N ILE A 8 13.46 -9.99 16.55
CA ILE A 8 12.24 -10.61 16.05
C ILE A 8 12.53 -11.89 15.24
N GLY A 9 13.76 -12.42 15.31
CA GLY A 9 14.13 -13.68 14.63
C GLY A 9 14.29 -13.56 13.11
N LEU A 10 14.52 -12.36 12.60
CA LEU A 10 14.65 -12.06 11.16
C LEU A 10 16.08 -11.61 10.80
N GLU A 11 17.09 -12.36 11.21
CA GLU A 11 18.49 -12.03 10.95
C GLU A 11 18.88 -12.24 9.48
N ASN A 12 18.15 -13.11 8.78
CA ASN A 12 18.41 -13.48 7.41
C ASN A 12 17.20 -13.18 6.51
N ASN A 13 17.45 -13.10 5.21
CA ASN A 13 16.40 -12.99 4.21
C ASN A 13 15.44 -14.18 4.30
N ILE A 14 14.15 -13.87 4.26
CA ILE A 14 13.09 -14.88 4.24
C ILE A 14 13.08 -15.55 2.87
N ARG A 15 13.01 -16.88 2.85
CA ARG A 15 12.94 -17.68 1.62
C ARG A 15 11.52 -18.19 1.37
N GLU A 16 11.22 -18.43 0.10
CA GLU A 16 9.87 -18.83 -0.36
C GLU A 16 9.36 -20.14 0.27
N TYR A 17 10.27 -21.04 0.64
CA TYR A 17 9.93 -22.31 1.30
C TYR A 17 9.82 -22.22 2.83
N GLU A 18 9.88 -21.01 3.40
CA GLU A 18 9.71 -20.76 4.83
C GLU A 18 8.38 -20.01 5.08
N PRO A 19 7.20 -20.63 4.87
CA PRO A 19 5.91 -19.93 4.91
C PRO A 19 5.60 -19.34 6.28
N ASP A 20 6.05 -19.99 7.36
CA ASP A 20 5.82 -19.54 8.74
C ASP A 20 6.84 -18.47 9.20
N ARG A 21 7.85 -18.18 8.37
CA ARG A 21 8.91 -17.24 8.71
C ARG A 21 8.62 -15.87 8.13
N GLY A 22 8.60 -14.87 9.00
CA GLY A 22 8.67 -13.47 8.62
C GLY A 22 8.16 -12.56 9.71
N LEU A 23 7.69 -11.37 9.32
CA LEU A 23 7.30 -10.35 10.29
C LEU A 23 6.23 -10.91 11.25
N PRO A 24 6.48 -11.01 12.57
CA PRO A 24 5.48 -11.58 13.47
C PRO A 24 4.24 -10.67 13.53
N PRO A 25 3.01 -11.19 13.66
CA PRO A 25 1.78 -10.37 13.73
C PRO A 25 1.80 -9.29 14.83
N SER A 26 2.52 -9.58 15.93
CA SER A 26 2.76 -8.68 17.06
C SER A 26 3.68 -7.50 16.72
N ALA A 27 4.48 -7.56 15.66
CA ALA A 27 5.33 -6.45 15.25
C ALA A 27 4.49 -5.35 14.58
N SER A 28 4.41 -4.19 15.23
CA SER A 28 3.80 -2.99 14.65
C SER A 28 4.68 -2.37 13.58
N THR A 29 4.08 -2.09 12.43
CA THR A 29 4.63 -1.29 11.33
C THR A 29 4.30 0.19 11.53
N VAL A 30 4.97 1.05 10.75
CA VAL A 30 4.63 2.48 10.69
C VAL A 30 3.21 2.72 10.18
N ALA A 31 2.72 1.84 9.29
CA ALA A 31 1.39 1.95 8.70
C ALA A 31 0.28 1.94 9.78
N LYS A 32 0.44 1.16 10.86
CA LYS A 32 -0.52 1.16 11.98
C LYS A 32 -0.60 2.48 12.76
N LEU A 33 0.39 3.37 12.64
CA LEU A 33 0.43 4.67 13.33
C LEU A 33 -0.03 5.85 12.46
N LEU A 34 -0.10 5.65 11.14
CA LEU A 34 -0.46 6.70 10.20
C LEU A 34 -1.94 7.12 10.32
N PRO A 35 -2.92 6.17 10.44
CA PRO A 35 -4.34 6.52 10.57
C PRO A 35 -4.67 7.35 11.81
N THR A 36 -3.95 7.16 12.93
CA THR A 36 -4.20 7.94 14.17
C THR A 36 -3.92 9.43 14.00
N ASN A 37 -3.22 9.82 12.94
CA ASN A 37 -2.89 11.20 12.60
C ASN A 37 -3.58 11.66 11.30
N GLY A 38 -4.55 10.90 10.79
CA GLY A 38 -5.31 11.25 9.57
C GLY A 38 -4.59 10.93 8.26
N TYR A 39 -3.57 10.07 8.27
CA TYR A 39 -2.86 9.64 7.07
C TYR A 39 -3.38 8.30 6.58
N ALA A 40 -3.56 8.17 5.27
CA ALA A 40 -3.68 6.88 4.61
C ALA A 40 -2.28 6.28 4.40
N ALA A 41 -2.17 4.95 4.49
CA ALA A 41 -0.92 4.21 4.32
C ALA A 41 -1.00 3.32 3.08
N GLY A 42 -0.17 3.60 2.06
CA GLY A 42 -0.04 2.76 0.87
C GLY A 42 1.34 2.10 0.79
N SER A 43 1.41 0.87 0.28
CA SER A 43 2.66 0.17 -0.04
C SER A 43 2.68 -0.19 -1.52
N PHE A 44 3.78 0.14 -2.21
CA PHE A 44 3.90 -0.09 -3.66
C PHE A 44 5.26 -0.73 -3.98
N GLY A 45 5.25 -1.85 -4.70
CA GLY A 45 6.45 -2.58 -5.10
C GLY A 45 6.83 -3.76 -4.20
N LYS A 46 8.09 -3.86 -3.81
CA LYS A 46 8.61 -5.03 -3.08
C LYS A 46 8.15 -5.02 -1.62
N TRP A 47 7.61 -6.15 -1.16
CA TRP A 47 7.30 -6.37 0.26
C TRP A 47 8.37 -7.23 0.95
N HIS A 48 8.46 -8.52 0.59
CA HIS A 48 9.49 -9.47 1.06
C HIS A 48 9.65 -9.56 2.59
N LEU A 49 8.55 -9.46 3.33
CA LEU A 49 8.53 -9.61 4.80
C LEU A 49 7.80 -10.85 5.31
N VAL A 50 7.02 -11.52 4.47
CA VAL A 50 6.44 -12.88 4.57
C VAL A 50 5.89 -13.22 3.17
N PHE A 51 5.76 -14.50 2.82
CA PHE A 51 5.11 -14.98 1.60
C PHE A 51 3.65 -15.39 1.86
N GLY A 52 2.75 -15.19 0.89
CA GLY A 52 1.34 -15.58 0.98
C GLY A 52 0.37 -14.38 1.03
N PRO A 53 -0.81 -14.50 0.39
CA PRO A 53 -1.78 -13.40 0.29
C PRO A 53 -2.30 -12.89 1.64
N GLU A 54 -2.40 -13.76 2.64
CA GLU A 54 -2.78 -13.45 4.03
C GLU A 54 -1.74 -12.58 4.75
N HIS A 55 -0.55 -12.47 4.17
CA HIS A 55 0.57 -11.70 4.71
C HIS A 55 0.92 -10.47 3.89
N CYS A 56 0.06 -10.11 2.92
CA CYS A 56 0.14 -8.85 2.21
C CYS A 56 0.15 -7.64 3.18
N PRO A 57 0.68 -6.48 2.76
CA PRO A 57 0.76 -5.29 3.59
C PRO A 57 -0.56 -4.85 4.23
N GLY A 58 -1.70 -5.20 3.63
CA GLY A 58 -3.03 -5.02 4.21
C GLY A 58 -3.15 -5.56 5.64
N ALA A 59 -2.66 -6.78 5.88
CA ALA A 59 -2.63 -7.40 7.20
C ALA A 59 -1.73 -6.65 8.21
N ARG A 60 -0.91 -5.71 7.73
CA ARG A 60 0.05 -4.92 8.50
C ARG A 60 -0.35 -3.45 8.58
N GLY A 61 -1.59 -3.10 8.26
CA GLY A 61 -2.14 -1.77 8.46
C GLY A 61 -1.91 -0.80 7.29
N PHE A 62 -1.52 -1.30 6.13
CA PHE A 62 -1.58 -0.52 4.89
C PHE A 62 -2.99 -0.62 4.31
N ASP A 63 -3.55 0.51 3.91
CA ASP A 63 -4.88 0.61 3.30
C ASP A 63 -4.89 0.10 1.84
N GLU A 64 -3.78 0.33 1.13
CA GLU A 64 -3.63 -0.03 -0.28
C GLU A 64 -2.27 -0.73 -0.50
N PHE A 65 -2.28 -1.79 -1.30
CA PHE A 65 -1.06 -2.45 -1.77
C PHE A 65 -1.13 -2.78 -3.26
N PHE A 66 -0.07 -2.43 -3.98
CA PHE A 66 0.22 -2.99 -5.30
C PHE A 66 1.69 -3.40 -5.37
N GLY A 67 1.98 -4.67 -5.60
CA GLY A 67 3.36 -5.10 -5.64
C GLY A 67 3.54 -6.60 -5.46
N PHE A 68 4.73 -7.03 -5.09
CA PHE A 68 5.07 -8.45 -5.03
C PHE A 68 5.70 -8.83 -3.69
N LEU A 69 5.42 -10.05 -3.26
CA LEU A 69 5.92 -10.62 -2.00
C LEU A 69 7.31 -11.25 -2.15
N HIS A 70 7.70 -11.57 -3.39
CA HIS A 70 8.93 -12.26 -3.73
C HIS A 70 10.21 -11.43 -3.49
N PHE A 71 11.35 -12.11 -3.43
CA PHE A 71 12.66 -11.45 -3.36
C PHE A 71 12.92 -10.59 -4.62
N SER A 72 12.55 -11.11 -5.78
CA SER A 72 12.71 -10.49 -7.09
C SER A 72 11.70 -11.04 -8.07
N ILE A 73 11.40 -10.24 -9.09
CA ILE A 73 10.54 -10.61 -10.21
C ILE A 73 11.13 -10.04 -11.50
N GLU A 74 10.73 -10.59 -12.63
CA GLU A 74 11.03 -10.01 -13.94
C GLU A 74 10.22 -8.72 -14.14
N TYR A 75 10.86 -7.70 -14.71
CA TYR A 75 10.33 -6.34 -14.72
C TYR A 75 9.12 -6.13 -15.65
N PHE A 76 9.02 -6.93 -16.72
CA PHE A 76 8.00 -6.79 -17.76
C PHE A 76 6.92 -7.87 -17.71
N SER A 77 7.31 -9.14 -17.54
CA SER A 77 6.39 -10.28 -17.45
C SER A 77 5.81 -10.48 -16.03
N HIS A 78 6.43 -9.83 -15.03
CA HIS A 78 6.13 -9.93 -13.60
C HIS A 78 6.17 -11.35 -13.04
N ARG A 79 7.00 -12.20 -13.64
CA ARG A 79 7.22 -13.58 -13.20
C ARG A 79 8.27 -13.63 -12.09
N SER A 80 8.05 -14.46 -11.09
CA SER A 80 9.05 -14.81 -10.08
C SER A 80 10.18 -15.64 -10.71
N MET A 81 11.23 -15.95 -9.94
CA MET A 81 12.29 -16.86 -10.40
C MET A 81 11.77 -18.27 -10.74
N ASN A 82 10.64 -18.67 -10.19
CA ASN A 82 10.02 -19.98 -10.45
C ASN A 82 9.04 -19.94 -11.63
N GLY A 83 8.83 -18.77 -12.26
CA GLY A 83 7.85 -18.58 -13.33
C GLY A 83 6.42 -18.30 -12.85
N ASP A 84 6.22 -18.19 -11.54
CA ASP A 84 4.91 -17.88 -10.98
C ASP A 84 4.58 -16.39 -11.17
N PRO A 85 3.31 -16.05 -11.39
CA PRO A 85 2.86 -14.67 -11.31
C PRO A 85 3.08 -14.12 -9.90
N ALA A 86 3.52 -12.87 -9.80
CA ALA A 86 3.98 -12.30 -8.54
C ALA A 86 3.26 -11.03 -8.05
N PRO A 87 2.71 -10.15 -8.91
CA PRO A 87 2.02 -8.96 -8.44
C PRO A 87 0.68 -9.27 -7.78
N TYR A 88 0.41 -8.57 -6.69
CA TYR A 88 -0.86 -8.56 -5.99
C TYR A 88 -1.42 -7.14 -5.96
N GLU A 89 -2.73 -7.04 -6.20
CA GLU A 89 -3.56 -5.91 -5.80
C GLU A 89 -4.22 -6.26 -4.46
N ASN A 90 -3.71 -5.68 -3.38
CA ASN A 90 -4.04 -6.06 -2.01
C ASN A 90 -3.78 -7.55 -1.75
N THR A 91 -4.79 -8.42 -1.87
CA THR A 91 -4.69 -9.88 -1.69
C THR A 91 -4.95 -10.66 -2.97
N GLU A 92 -5.35 -9.98 -4.04
CA GLU A 92 -5.70 -10.59 -5.32
C GLU A 92 -4.48 -10.61 -6.22
N LEU A 93 -4.15 -11.79 -6.76
CA LEU A 93 -3.06 -11.97 -7.71
C LEU A 93 -3.46 -11.37 -9.06
N VAL A 94 -2.57 -10.60 -9.69
CA VAL A 94 -2.80 -9.94 -10.97
C VAL A 94 -1.77 -10.40 -12.00
N GLU A 95 -2.26 -10.86 -13.15
CA GLU A 95 -1.44 -11.31 -14.28
C GLU A 95 -1.63 -10.40 -15.48
N GLU A 96 -0.75 -9.43 -15.65
CA GLU A 96 -0.74 -8.52 -16.79
C GLU A 96 0.69 -8.16 -17.19
N ASN A 97 0.98 -8.09 -18.50
CA ASN A 97 2.29 -7.66 -18.97
C ASN A 97 2.42 -6.12 -18.95
N GLY A 98 3.66 -5.63 -18.84
CA GLY A 98 3.99 -4.21 -18.91
C GLY A 98 5.07 -3.84 -17.92
N TYR A 99 5.50 -2.57 -17.87
CA TYR A 99 6.45 -2.18 -16.82
C TYR A 99 5.75 -2.13 -15.46
N ILE A 100 6.31 -2.81 -14.45
CA ILE A 100 5.67 -2.86 -13.13
C ILE A 100 5.52 -1.48 -12.46
N ILE A 101 6.44 -0.54 -12.76
CA ILE A 101 6.33 0.84 -12.28
C ILE A 101 5.05 1.49 -12.81
N ASP A 102 4.81 1.38 -14.11
CA ASP A 102 3.63 1.99 -14.75
C ASP A 102 2.33 1.41 -14.20
N ARG A 103 2.35 0.13 -13.86
CA ARG A 103 1.23 -0.54 -13.17
C ARG A 103 1.01 0.00 -11.77
N ALA A 104 2.06 0.15 -10.97
CA ALA A 104 1.95 0.72 -9.63
C ALA A 104 1.40 2.16 -9.65
N VAL A 105 1.87 2.97 -10.62
CA VAL A 105 1.35 4.34 -10.85
C VAL A 105 -0.11 4.29 -11.28
N SER A 106 -0.46 3.46 -12.26
CA SER A 106 -1.83 3.31 -12.76
C SER A 106 -2.80 2.86 -11.67
N PHE A 107 -2.39 1.90 -10.85
CA PHE A 107 -3.16 1.47 -9.69
C PHE A 107 -3.41 2.63 -8.73
N ARG A 108 -2.38 3.42 -8.38
CA ARG A 108 -2.57 4.56 -7.48
C ARG A 108 -3.49 5.64 -8.07
N LEU A 109 -3.38 5.90 -9.37
CA LEU A 109 -4.22 6.89 -10.05
C LEU A 109 -5.68 6.42 -10.20
N SER A 110 -5.93 5.11 -10.30
CA SER A 110 -7.28 4.56 -10.40
C SER A 110 -8.06 4.67 -9.08
N LYS A 111 -7.36 4.57 -7.94
CA LYS A 111 -7.93 4.79 -6.61
C LYS A 111 -8.15 6.29 -6.40
N ARG A 112 -9.36 6.76 -6.71
CA ARG A 112 -9.86 8.15 -6.60
C ARG A 112 -9.87 8.75 -5.19
N MET A 113 -8.86 8.48 -4.37
CA MET A 113 -8.61 9.23 -3.15
C MET A 113 -8.08 10.60 -3.56
N PRO A 114 -8.77 11.72 -3.27
CA PRO A 114 -8.19 13.02 -3.53
C PRO A 114 -6.87 13.08 -2.78
N ILE A 115 -5.79 13.45 -3.46
CA ILE A 115 -4.58 13.88 -2.79
C ILE A 115 -5.01 15.12 -2.00
N SER A 116 -5.40 14.94 -0.74
CA SER A 116 -5.63 16.05 0.17
C SER A 116 -4.27 16.71 0.30
N ARG A 117 -4.07 17.79 -0.45
CA ARG A 117 -2.86 18.59 -0.49
C ARG A 117 -2.36 18.74 0.94
N PHE A 118 -1.15 18.24 1.20
CA PHE A 118 -0.49 18.39 2.47
C PHE A 118 -0.29 19.90 2.71
N SER A 119 -1.22 20.52 3.41
CA SER A 119 -1.12 21.91 3.82
C SER A 119 -0.55 21.90 5.23
N LEU A 120 0.76 22.17 5.34
CA LEU A 120 1.33 22.65 6.59
C LEU A 120 0.66 24.00 6.90
N THR A 121 -0.43 23.96 7.65
CA THR A 121 -0.98 25.15 8.29
C THR A 121 -0.53 25.11 9.75
N PRO A 122 0.29 26.08 10.21
CA PRO A 122 0.66 26.16 11.63
C PRO A 122 -0.58 26.41 12.49
N PRO A 123 -0.55 26.12 13.81
CA PRO A 123 -1.75 25.91 14.59
C PRO A 123 -2.48 27.23 14.84
N ILE A 124 -3.60 27.43 14.16
CA ILE A 124 -4.77 28.09 14.75
C ILE A 124 -5.96 27.16 14.52
N THR A 125 -6.37 26.56 15.64
CA THR A 125 -7.54 25.71 15.86
C THR A 125 -8.70 25.97 14.91
N LEU A 126 -9.06 24.96 14.10
CA LEU A 126 -10.40 24.87 13.49
C LEU A 126 -10.98 23.49 13.78
N ARG A 127 -11.90 23.46 14.75
CA ARG A 127 -12.81 22.33 15.00
C ARG A 127 -13.74 22.21 13.79
N TRP A 128 -13.80 21.03 13.17
CA TRP A 128 -14.82 20.73 12.18
C TRP A 128 -16.00 20.05 12.88
N ARG A 129 -17.16 20.71 12.84
CA ARG A 129 -18.45 20.15 13.21
C ARG A 129 -19.07 19.57 11.94
N LEU A 130 -19.42 18.29 11.95
CA LEU A 130 -20.16 17.66 10.85
C LEU A 130 -21.53 18.32 10.71
N THR A 131 -21.80 18.89 9.53
CA THR A 131 -23.18 19.14 9.08
C THR A 131 -23.27 18.73 7.62
N GLY A 132 -24.02 17.65 7.38
CA GLY A 132 -24.38 17.23 6.03
C GLY A 132 -25.20 18.30 5.33
N ALA A 133 -24.88 18.56 4.06
CA ALA A 133 -25.74 19.32 3.17
C ALA A 133 -25.55 18.82 1.73
N ARG A 134 -26.70 18.52 1.09
CA ARG A 134 -26.86 18.09 -0.29
C ARG A 134 -26.22 19.07 -1.27
N THR A 135 -25.46 18.56 -2.24
CA THR A 135 -24.94 19.34 -3.37
C THR A 135 -26.07 19.65 -4.36
N VAL A 136 -26.42 20.94 -4.50
CA VAL A 136 -27.21 21.45 -5.63
C VAL A 136 -26.22 21.86 -6.73
N VAL A 137 -26.32 21.24 -7.90
CA VAL A 137 -25.52 21.59 -9.09
C VAL A 137 -26.17 22.79 -9.78
N ARG A 138 -25.44 23.90 -9.93
CA ARG A 138 -25.78 24.96 -10.91
C ARG A 138 -24.85 24.86 -12.11
N LYS A 139 -25.43 24.75 -13.31
CA LYS A 139 -24.74 24.89 -14.61
C LYS A 139 -24.46 26.37 -14.86
N ASN A 140 -23.23 26.72 -15.25
CA ASN A 140 -22.93 28.02 -15.84
C ASN A 140 -22.71 27.86 -17.35
N VAL A 141 -23.53 28.59 -18.11
CA VAL A 141 -23.44 28.86 -19.54
C VAL A 141 -22.50 30.06 -19.71
N TRP A 142 -21.57 29.99 -20.67
CA TRP A 142 -20.94 31.19 -21.25
C TRP A 142 -20.83 31.00 -22.75
N GLU A 143 -21.70 31.69 -23.48
CA GLU A 143 -21.50 32.08 -24.87
C GLU A 143 -20.57 33.30 -24.92
N ARG A 144 -19.57 33.24 -25.79
CA ARG A 144 -19.31 34.26 -26.81
C ARG A 144 -18.32 33.75 -27.85
#